data_AF-W4LGD2-F1
#
_entry.id   AF-W4LGD2-F1
#
_cell.length_a   1.000
_cell.length_b   1.000
_cell.length_c   1.000
_cell.angle_alpha   90.00
_cell.angle_beta   90.00
_cell.angle_gamma   90.00
#
_symmetry.space_group_name_H-M   'P 1'
#
loop_
_entity.id
_entity.type
_entity.pdbx_description
1 polymer ?
#
loop_
_entity_poly.entity_id
_entity_poly.type
_entity_poly.pdbx_seq_one_letter_code
_entity_poly.pdbx_strand_id
1 'polypeptide(L)'
;MLKYCCRIWDVNLHERPTPTELRPIVPLVFYQGERSWSYSTEFADLFAEGVRAWPWVPRFSHELLDQSGMEPEEVQGDLKARLMQLLLLAAYHPGRLWQELVVELLATLSSLPPEGGMNYIRVFLIYILQTQDREAIELFQEVLQRQTPQLGGDLMTYAQELLAEGRTEGRTEGRAEGRTEGKLRNQVEVIEGMLQEGIAWAVIERVTGVHEAQFESLKQQVEEMNE
;
A
#
# COMPACT_ATOMS: atom_id res chain seq x y z
N MET A 1 -5.98 10.85 -18.56
CA MET A 1 -5.00 10.80 -19.66
C MET A 1 -4.70 12.18 -20.29
N LEU A 2 -5.68 12.93 -20.81
CA LEU A 2 -5.44 14.24 -21.47
C LEU A 2 -4.52 15.20 -20.68
N LYS A 3 -4.74 15.33 -19.36
CA LYS A 3 -3.89 16.13 -18.45
C LYS A 3 -2.39 15.77 -18.55
N TYR A 4 -2.06 14.49 -18.71
CA TYR A 4 -0.68 14.02 -18.83
C TYR A 4 -0.06 14.43 -20.17
N CYS A 5 -0.82 14.34 -21.27
CA CYS A 5 -0.37 14.80 -22.58
C CYS A 5 -0.04 16.29 -22.56
N CYS A 6 -0.94 17.12 -22.00
CA CYS A 6 -0.70 18.55 -21.82
C CYS A 6 0.58 18.81 -21.00
N ARG A 7 0.74 18.13 -19.86
CA ARG A 7 1.93 18.28 -19.01
C ARG A 7 3.22 17.85 -19.71
N ILE A 8 3.19 16.81 -20.52
CA ILE A 8 4.36 16.38 -21.32
C ILE A 8 4.69 17.45 -22.36
N TRP A 9 3.70 18.01 -23.05
CA TRP A 9 3.94 19.11 -23.99
C TRP A 9 4.47 20.37 -23.29
N ASP A 10 3.96 20.70 -22.10
CA ASP A 10 4.48 21.82 -21.31
C ASP A 10 5.98 21.64 -21.04
N VAL A 11 6.40 20.44 -20.61
CA VAL A 11 7.82 20.13 -20.41
C VAL A 11 8.62 20.29 -21.71
N ASN A 12 8.11 19.77 -22.83
CA ASN A 12 8.78 19.91 -24.13
C ASN A 12 8.89 21.38 -24.58
N LEU A 13 7.89 22.20 -24.29
CA LEU A 13 7.89 23.64 -24.60
C LEU A 13 8.88 24.40 -23.72
N HIS A 14 9.08 24.00 -22.46
CA HIS A 14 10.14 24.58 -21.65
C HIS A 14 11.53 24.30 -22.21
N GLU A 15 11.77 23.09 -22.74
CA GLU A 15 13.05 22.73 -23.38
C GLU A 15 13.23 23.39 -24.76
N ARG A 16 12.13 23.56 -25.52
CA ARG A 16 12.11 24.19 -26.83
C ARG A 16 10.89 25.13 -26.92
N PRO A 17 11.06 26.43 -26.60
CA PRO A 17 9.94 27.38 -26.46
C PRO A 17 9.09 27.64 -27.69
N THR A 18 9.66 27.48 -28.88
CA THR A 18 8.98 27.77 -30.15
C THR A 18 9.14 26.61 -31.14
N PRO A 19 8.55 25.44 -30.85
CA PRO A 19 8.60 24.33 -31.79
C PRO A 19 7.63 24.60 -32.94
N THR A 20 8.00 24.22 -34.15
CA THR A 20 7.11 24.31 -35.31
C THR A 20 6.03 23.23 -35.30
N GLU A 21 6.25 22.15 -34.55
CA GLU A 21 5.35 20.98 -34.43
C GLU A 21 5.37 20.43 -33.00
N LEU A 22 4.23 19.89 -32.54
CA LEU A 22 4.17 19.19 -31.25
C LEU A 22 4.71 17.76 -31.40
N ARG A 23 5.36 17.26 -30.34
CA ARG A 23 5.76 15.85 -30.30
C ARG A 23 4.52 14.96 -30.20
N PRO A 24 4.38 13.93 -31.05
CA PRO A 24 3.28 12.98 -30.93
C PRO A 24 3.40 12.21 -29.61
N ILE A 25 2.26 11.95 -28.98
CA ILE A 25 2.15 11.15 -27.75
C ILE A 25 1.14 10.04 -28.02
N VAL A 26 1.53 8.79 -27.79
CA VAL A 26 0.61 7.64 -27.78
C VAL A 26 0.24 7.38 -26.31
N PRO A 27 -1.02 7.61 -25.89
CA PRO A 27 -1.45 7.35 -24.53
C PRO A 27 -1.78 5.86 -24.39
N LEU A 28 -1.10 5.16 -23.46
CA LEU A 28 -1.39 3.77 -23.13
C LEU A 28 -1.95 3.66 -21.71
N VAL A 29 -2.95 2.81 -21.53
CA VAL A 29 -3.49 2.42 -20.23
C VAL A 29 -3.31 0.91 -20.08
N PHE A 30 -2.57 0.51 -19.05
CA PHE A 30 -2.50 -0.87 -18.59
C PHE A 30 -3.56 -1.06 -17.52
N TYR A 31 -4.52 -1.94 -17.76
CA TYR A 31 -5.60 -2.21 -16.82
C TYR A 31 -5.55 -3.67 -16.34
N GLN A 32 -5.54 -3.84 -15.03
CA GLN A 32 -5.49 -5.12 -14.32
C GLN A 32 -6.48 -5.02 -13.17
N GLY A 33 -7.77 -5.11 -13.46
CA GLY A 33 -8.82 -5.09 -12.44
C GLY A 33 -9.56 -6.41 -12.39
N GLU A 34 -10.35 -6.63 -11.34
CA GLU A 34 -11.11 -7.88 -11.11
C GLU A 34 -12.03 -8.28 -12.28
N ARG A 35 -12.44 -7.30 -13.11
CA ARG A 35 -13.36 -7.48 -14.24
C ARG A 35 -12.83 -6.77 -15.47
N SER A 36 -13.21 -7.27 -16.64
CA SER A 36 -12.94 -6.64 -17.93
C SER A 36 -13.36 -5.18 -17.99
N TRP A 37 -12.52 -4.38 -18.61
CA TRP A 37 -12.76 -2.97 -18.81
C TRP A 37 -13.97 -2.77 -19.71
N SER A 38 -14.95 -2.02 -19.21
CA SER A 38 -16.23 -1.77 -19.91
C SER A 38 -16.45 -0.29 -20.23
N TYR A 39 -15.47 0.57 -19.94
CA TYR A 39 -15.56 2.01 -20.17
C TYR A 39 -15.03 2.38 -21.55
N SER A 40 -15.51 3.49 -22.12
CA SER A 40 -15.00 3.96 -23.42
C SER A 40 -13.55 4.40 -23.33
N THR A 41 -12.78 4.12 -24.38
CA THR A 41 -11.42 4.63 -24.56
C THR A 41 -11.40 6.06 -25.14
N GLU A 42 -12.53 6.52 -25.68
CA GLU A 42 -12.73 7.86 -26.24
C GLU A 42 -13.16 8.85 -25.15
N PHE A 43 -12.39 9.92 -24.99
CA PHE A 43 -12.69 10.95 -23.98
C PHE A 43 -14.06 11.62 -24.19
N ALA A 44 -14.46 11.80 -25.46
CA ALA A 44 -15.74 12.41 -25.79
C ALA A 44 -16.95 11.60 -25.28
N ASP A 45 -16.80 10.28 -25.11
CA ASP A 45 -17.90 9.42 -24.63
C ASP A 45 -18.22 9.61 -23.16
N LEU A 46 -17.34 10.25 -22.40
CA LEU A 46 -17.57 10.59 -20.98
C LEU A 46 -18.59 11.73 -20.82
N PHE A 47 -18.91 12.45 -21.89
CA PHE A 47 -19.91 13.51 -21.86
C PHE A 47 -21.30 12.99 -22.28
N ALA A 48 -22.34 13.75 -21.95
CA ALA A 48 -23.69 13.46 -22.40
C ALA A 48 -23.77 13.43 -23.94
N GLU A 49 -24.57 12.52 -24.50
CA GLU A 49 -24.67 12.28 -25.94
C GLU A 49 -24.90 13.57 -26.76
N GLY A 50 -25.80 14.43 -26.29
CA GLY A 50 -26.15 15.68 -26.97
C GLY A 50 -25.02 16.71 -27.10
N VAL A 51 -23.91 16.55 -26.38
CA VAL A 51 -22.77 17.47 -26.45
C VAL A 51 -21.51 16.87 -27.08
N ARG A 52 -21.45 15.56 -27.33
CA ARG A 52 -20.23 14.87 -27.82
C ARG A 52 -19.75 15.37 -29.18
N ALA A 53 -20.67 15.81 -30.03
CA ALA A 53 -20.40 16.33 -31.36
C ALA A 53 -20.01 17.82 -31.38
N TRP A 54 -20.00 18.50 -30.23
CA TRP A 54 -19.66 19.92 -30.19
C TRP A 54 -18.19 20.13 -30.59
N PRO A 55 -17.87 21.17 -31.40
CA PRO A 55 -16.51 21.42 -31.87
C PRO A 55 -15.47 21.62 -30.76
N TRP A 56 -15.91 21.98 -29.55
CA TRP A 56 -15.05 22.25 -28.39
C TRP A 56 -14.80 21.02 -27.50
N VAL A 57 -15.47 19.90 -27.74
CA VAL A 57 -15.21 18.65 -27.02
C VAL A 57 -13.95 18.01 -27.61
N PRO A 58 -12.88 17.81 -26.82
CA PRO A 58 -11.66 17.21 -27.33
C PRO A 58 -11.92 15.77 -27.79
N ARG A 59 -11.53 15.46 -29.03
CA ARG A 59 -11.44 14.08 -29.50
C ARG A 59 -10.06 13.55 -29.20
N PHE A 60 -10.00 12.64 -28.24
CA PHE A 60 -8.78 12.08 -27.70
C PHE A 60 -9.09 10.67 -27.21
N SER A 61 -8.29 9.71 -27.67
CA SER A 61 -8.38 8.32 -27.26
C SER A 61 -7.08 7.84 -26.65
N HIS A 62 -7.15 6.69 -25.99
CA HIS A 62 -5.99 5.98 -25.49
C HIS A 62 -6.05 4.52 -25.94
N GLU A 63 -4.88 3.94 -26.13
CA GLU A 63 -4.75 2.50 -26.31
C GLU A 63 -4.93 1.83 -24.94
N LEU A 64 -5.81 0.83 -24.90
CA LEU A 64 -6.09 0.06 -23.70
C LEU A 64 -5.50 -1.34 -23.84
N LEU A 65 -4.66 -1.70 -22.87
CA LEU A 65 -4.17 -3.05 -22.66
C LEU A 65 -4.88 -3.62 -21.43
N ASP A 66 -6.04 -4.23 -21.68
CA ASP A 66 -6.81 -4.94 -20.65
C ASP A 66 -6.20 -6.32 -20.41
N GLN A 67 -5.69 -6.51 -19.20
CA GLN A 67 -5.08 -7.77 -18.73
C GLN A 67 -5.95 -8.47 -17.68
N SER A 68 -7.15 -7.96 -17.35
CA SER A 68 -8.05 -8.57 -16.36
C SER A 68 -8.50 -9.99 -16.71
N GLY A 69 -8.44 -10.36 -17.99
CA GLY A 69 -8.73 -11.72 -18.47
C GLY A 69 -7.50 -12.46 -18.98
N MET A 70 -6.29 -11.95 -18.74
CA MET A 70 -5.06 -12.56 -19.20
C MET A 70 -4.69 -13.75 -18.31
N GLU A 71 -4.41 -14.89 -18.93
CA GLU A 71 -3.92 -16.06 -18.21
C GLU A 71 -2.42 -15.90 -17.87
N PRO A 72 -1.92 -16.50 -16.77
CA PRO A 72 -0.55 -16.29 -16.29
C PRO A 72 0.53 -16.60 -17.34
N GLU A 73 0.30 -17.64 -18.13
CA GLU A 73 1.22 -18.13 -19.16
C GLU A 73 1.28 -17.19 -20.37
N GLU A 74 0.23 -16.39 -20.60
CA GLU A 74 0.15 -15.42 -21.69
C GLU A 74 0.95 -14.14 -21.40
N VAL A 75 1.39 -13.94 -20.15
CA VAL A 75 2.19 -12.77 -19.75
C VAL A 75 3.56 -12.84 -20.41
N GLN A 76 3.83 -11.88 -21.30
CA GLN A 76 5.06 -11.78 -22.08
C GLN A 76 5.93 -10.59 -21.66
N GLY A 77 7.19 -10.63 -22.04
CA GLY A 77 8.15 -9.55 -21.88
C GLY A 77 9.38 -9.97 -21.08
N ASP A 78 10.27 -9.01 -20.89
CA ASP A 78 11.48 -9.23 -20.09
C ASP A 78 11.10 -9.53 -18.64
N LEU A 79 11.97 -10.31 -17.99
CA LEU A 79 11.76 -10.85 -16.66
C LEU A 79 11.12 -9.90 -15.65
N LYS A 80 11.65 -8.68 -15.51
CA LYS A 80 11.12 -7.70 -14.54
C LYS A 80 9.70 -7.26 -14.88
N ALA A 81 9.39 -7.07 -16.15
CA ALA A 81 8.05 -6.71 -16.60
C ALA A 81 7.07 -7.85 -16.34
N ARG A 82 7.49 -9.08 -16.63
CA ARG A 82 6.71 -10.30 -16.39
C ARG A 82 6.40 -10.50 -14.91
N LEU A 83 7.40 -10.36 -14.04
CA LEU A 83 7.22 -10.43 -12.58
C LEU A 83 6.24 -9.37 -12.07
N MET A 84 6.38 -8.12 -12.51
CA MET A 84 5.49 -7.03 -12.12
C MET A 84 4.05 -7.26 -12.61
N GLN A 85 3.87 -7.78 -13.83
CA GLN A 85 2.55 -8.07 -14.38
C GLN A 85 1.87 -9.22 -13.63
N LEU A 86 2.58 -10.32 -13.40
CA LEU A 86 2.07 -11.45 -12.61
C LEU A 86 1.70 -11.04 -11.18
N LEU A 87 2.51 -10.18 -10.54
CA LEU A 87 2.24 -9.59 -9.23
C LEU A 87 0.93 -8.80 -9.19
N LEU A 88 0.70 -7.97 -10.20
CA LEU A 88 -0.51 -7.17 -10.27
C LEU A 88 -1.73 -8.04 -10.58
N LEU A 89 -1.61 -9.03 -11.47
CA LEU A 89 -2.70 -10.00 -11.71
C LEU A 89 -3.07 -10.76 -10.43
N ALA A 90 -2.07 -11.21 -9.68
CA ALA A 90 -2.23 -11.81 -8.36
C ALA A 90 -3.03 -10.92 -7.40
N ALA A 91 -2.73 -9.63 -7.36
CA ALA A 91 -3.40 -8.67 -6.49
C ALA A 91 -4.91 -8.54 -6.72
N TYR A 92 -5.35 -8.66 -7.98
CA TYR A 92 -6.73 -8.41 -8.39
C TYR A 92 -7.52 -9.70 -8.71
N HIS A 93 -6.89 -10.88 -8.66
CA HIS A 93 -7.54 -12.17 -8.97
C HIS A 93 -7.16 -13.30 -7.98
N PRO A 94 -7.36 -13.12 -6.65
CA PRO A 94 -6.86 -14.06 -5.63
C PRO A 94 -7.44 -15.49 -5.71
N GLY A 95 -8.59 -15.69 -6.38
CA GLY A 95 -9.28 -16.99 -6.40
C GLY A 95 -9.23 -17.79 -7.70
N ARG A 96 -9.01 -17.16 -8.86
CA ARG A 96 -9.23 -17.83 -10.17
C ARG A 96 -8.00 -18.53 -10.72
N LEU A 97 -6.81 -17.96 -10.49
CA LEU A 97 -5.57 -18.33 -11.19
C LEU A 97 -4.36 -18.41 -10.26
N TRP A 98 -4.58 -18.38 -8.94
CA TRP A 98 -3.48 -18.24 -7.98
C TRP A 98 -2.43 -19.33 -8.08
N GLN A 99 -2.85 -20.59 -8.27
CA GLN A 99 -1.91 -21.70 -8.40
C GLN A 99 -1.05 -21.55 -9.66
N GLU A 100 -1.67 -21.26 -10.80
CA GLU A 100 -0.99 -21.09 -12.10
C GLU A 100 -0.07 -19.86 -12.10
N LEU A 101 -0.54 -18.73 -11.53
CA LEU A 101 0.26 -17.52 -11.31
C LEU A 101 1.51 -17.81 -10.48
N VAL A 102 1.35 -18.54 -9.37
CA VAL A 102 2.46 -18.89 -8.49
C VAL A 102 3.45 -19.82 -9.20
N VAL A 103 2.96 -20.81 -9.93
CA VAL A 103 3.82 -21.74 -10.70
C VAL A 103 4.62 -20.98 -11.75
N GLU A 104 3.97 -20.16 -12.57
CA GLU A 104 4.65 -19.41 -13.63
C GLU A 104 5.64 -18.39 -13.06
N LEU A 105 5.30 -17.77 -11.94
CA LEU A 105 6.19 -16.85 -11.26
C LEU A 105 7.40 -17.57 -10.64
N LEU A 106 7.21 -18.72 -9.99
CA LEU A 106 8.33 -19.50 -9.45
C LEU A 106 9.26 -19.98 -10.56
N ALA A 107 8.71 -20.41 -11.70
CA ALA A 107 9.50 -20.74 -12.89
C ALA A 107 10.30 -19.52 -13.37
N THR A 108 9.64 -18.36 -13.44
CA THR A 108 10.24 -17.09 -13.85
C THR A 108 11.35 -16.65 -12.87
N LEU A 109 11.14 -16.77 -11.56
CA LEU A 109 12.12 -16.44 -10.52
C LEU A 109 13.28 -17.44 -10.47
N SER A 110 13.04 -18.73 -10.72
CA SER A 110 14.08 -19.77 -10.73
C SER A 110 15.03 -19.64 -11.92
N SER A 111 14.62 -18.93 -12.97
CA SER A 111 15.46 -18.64 -14.14
C SER A 111 16.49 -17.54 -13.91
N LEU A 112 16.49 -16.89 -12.74
CA LEU A 112 17.43 -15.81 -12.38
C LEU A 112 18.81 -16.33 -11.96
N PRO A 113 19.91 -15.81 -12.54
CA PRO A 113 21.19 -15.86 -11.87
C PRO A 113 21.15 -15.00 -10.59
N PRO A 114 21.78 -15.41 -9.49
CA PRO A 114 21.81 -14.67 -8.24
C PRO A 114 22.71 -13.42 -8.37
N GLU A 115 22.24 -12.38 -9.04
CA GLU A 115 22.98 -11.12 -9.21
C GLU A 115 22.39 -9.98 -8.35
N GLY A 116 22.97 -9.83 -7.16
CA GLY A 116 23.60 -8.60 -6.66
C GLY A 116 22.81 -7.29 -6.45
N GLY A 117 21.52 -7.20 -6.77
CA GLY A 117 20.79 -5.92 -6.68
C GLY A 117 19.53 -5.94 -5.83
N MET A 118 18.61 -6.86 -6.14
CA MET A 118 17.30 -6.96 -5.47
C MET A 118 16.85 -8.42 -5.47
N ASN A 119 16.53 -8.95 -4.29
CA ASN A 119 15.93 -10.26 -4.20
C ASN A 119 14.44 -10.12 -4.55
N TYR A 120 14.11 -10.24 -5.84
CA TYR A 120 12.72 -10.11 -6.34
C TYR A 120 11.80 -11.15 -5.72
N ILE A 121 12.31 -12.33 -5.37
CA ILE A 121 11.58 -13.32 -4.57
C ILE A 121 11.19 -12.65 -3.26
N ARG A 122 12.13 -12.09 -2.49
CA ARG A 122 11.83 -11.42 -1.20
C ARG A 122 10.76 -10.34 -1.30
N VAL A 123 10.86 -9.44 -2.29
CA VAL A 123 9.85 -8.38 -2.52
C VAL A 123 8.47 -9.00 -2.78
N PHE A 124 8.44 -10.06 -3.58
CA PHE A 124 7.22 -10.79 -3.90
C PHE A 124 6.62 -11.50 -2.68
N LEU A 125 7.44 -12.15 -1.85
CA LEU A 125 6.97 -12.81 -0.62
C LEU A 125 6.29 -11.80 0.32
N ILE A 126 6.92 -10.64 0.52
CA ILE A 126 6.37 -9.56 1.35
C ILE A 126 5.03 -9.09 0.79
N TYR A 127 4.96 -8.87 -0.53
CA TYR A 127 3.74 -8.42 -1.19
C TYR A 127 2.58 -9.40 -0.97
N ILE A 128 2.80 -10.69 -1.19
CA ILE A 128 1.75 -11.71 -0.94
C ILE A 128 1.32 -11.70 0.51
N LEU A 129 2.28 -11.77 1.44
CA LEU A 129 1.98 -11.86 2.87
C LEU A 129 1.21 -10.63 3.39
N GLN A 130 1.33 -9.48 2.72
CA GLN A 130 0.66 -8.23 3.11
C GLN A 130 -0.68 -8.00 2.41
N THR A 131 -0.85 -8.49 1.17
CA THR A 131 -2.01 -8.10 0.34
C THR A 131 -3.04 -9.21 0.16
N GLN A 132 -2.67 -10.46 0.46
CA GLN A 132 -3.51 -11.62 0.17
C GLN A 132 -4.15 -12.18 1.43
N ASP A 133 -5.32 -12.78 1.24
CA ASP A 133 -6.03 -13.48 2.32
C ASP A 133 -5.29 -14.75 2.75
N ARG A 134 -5.64 -15.24 3.94
CA ARG A 134 -4.97 -16.38 4.58
C ARG A 134 -4.98 -17.63 3.71
N GLU A 135 -6.09 -17.91 3.04
CA GLU A 135 -6.27 -19.06 2.17
C GLU A 135 -5.29 -19.04 0.98
N ALA A 136 -5.07 -17.86 0.38
CA ALA A 136 -4.13 -17.69 -0.72
C ALA A 136 -2.66 -17.84 -0.26
N ILE A 137 -2.36 -17.38 0.96
CA ILE A 137 -1.05 -17.56 1.59
C ILE A 137 -0.76 -19.04 1.88
N GLU A 138 -1.73 -19.77 2.45
CA GLU A 138 -1.58 -21.20 2.77
C GLU A 138 -1.33 -22.02 1.48
N LEU A 139 -2.10 -21.75 0.43
CA LEU A 139 -1.92 -22.39 -0.87
C LEU A 139 -0.56 -22.08 -1.51
N PHE A 140 -0.10 -20.84 -1.38
CA PHE A 140 1.20 -20.41 -1.85
C PHE A 140 2.35 -21.16 -1.15
N GLN A 141 2.26 -21.34 0.16
CA GLN A 141 3.23 -22.11 0.94
C GLN A 141 3.31 -23.57 0.46
N GLU A 142 2.17 -24.21 0.15
CA GLU A 142 2.16 -25.58 -0.37
C GLU A 142 2.88 -25.70 -1.72
N VAL A 143 2.65 -24.74 -2.63
CA VAL A 143 3.28 -24.75 -3.96
C VAL A 143 4.80 -24.59 -3.85
N LEU A 144 5.27 -23.68 -3.00
CA LEU A 144 6.71 -23.49 -2.76
C LEU A 144 7.39 -24.71 -2.16
N GLN A 145 6.77 -25.35 -1.17
CA GLN A 145 7.32 -26.57 -0.57
C GLN A 145 7.45 -27.70 -1.60
N ARG A 146 6.50 -27.80 -2.55
CA ARG A 146 6.53 -28.82 -3.61
C ARG A 146 7.52 -28.52 -4.72
N GLN A 147 7.54 -27.29 -5.21
CA GLN A 147 8.30 -26.95 -6.43
C GLN A 147 9.72 -26.46 -6.15
N THR A 148 9.96 -25.82 -5.01
CA THR A 148 11.30 -25.32 -4.67
C THR A 148 11.53 -25.34 -3.16
N PRO A 149 11.92 -26.51 -2.60
CA PRO A 149 12.12 -26.67 -1.16
C PRO A 149 13.10 -25.68 -0.54
N GLN A 150 14.13 -25.25 -1.29
CA GLN A 150 15.09 -24.24 -0.83
C GLN A 150 14.41 -22.87 -0.62
N LEU A 151 13.62 -22.41 -1.61
CA LEU A 151 12.87 -21.15 -1.51
C LEU A 151 11.80 -21.20 -0.42
N GLY A 152 11.19 -22.37 -0.18
CA GLY A 152 10.27 -22.57 0.94
C GLY A 152 10.91 -22.38 2.32
N GLY A 153 12.18 -22.78 2.47
CA GLY A 153 12.96 -22.54 3.70
C GLY A 153 13.32 -21.07 3.92
N ASP A 154 13.73 -20.38 2.86
CA ASP A 154 13.98 -18.93 2.89
C ASP A 154 12.71 -18.16 3.24
N LEU A 155 11.57 -18.57 2.70
CA LEU A 155 10.25 -18.02 2.99
C LEU A 155 9.88 -18.08 4.48
N MET A 156 10.07 -19.25 5.09
CA MET A 156 9.81 -19.44 6.51
C MET A 156 10.68 -18.52 7.35
N THR A 157 11.95 -18.35 6.96
CA THR A 157 12.87 -17.41 7.61
C THR A 157 12.37 -15.97 7.49
N TYR A 158 11.91 -15.53 6.32
CA TYR A 158 11.35 -14.19 6.15
C TYR A 158 10.04 -13.98 6.92
N ALA A 159 9.15 -14.97 6.94
CA ALA A 159 7.93 -14.91 7.74
C ALA A 159 8.25 -14.77 9.24
N GLN A 160 9.29 -15.47 9.71
CA GLN A 160 9.78 -15.34 11.09
C GLN A 160 10.39 -13.95 11.36
N GLU A 161 11.14 -13.38 10.42
CA GLU A 161 11.66 -12.01 10.52
C GLU A 161 10.52 -10.99 10.65
N LEU A 162 9.49 -11.06 9.79
CA LEU A 162 8.33 -10.17 9.83
C LEU A 162 7.54 -10.30 11.15
N LEU A 163 7.33 -11.53 11.62
CA LEU A 163 6.69 -11.76 12.92
C LEU A 163 7.53 -11.22 14.09
N ALA A 164 8.85 -11.33 14.01
CA ALA A 164 9.75 -10.78 15.02
C ALA A 164 9.69 -9.24 15.01
N GLU A 165 9.71 -8.61 13.83
CA GLU A 165 9.57 -7.17 13.65
C GLU A 165 8.25 -6.67 14.23
N GLY A 166 7.12 -7.27 13.86
CA GLY A 166 5.80 -6.89 14.40
C GLY A 166 5.70 -7.07 15.93
N ARG A 167 6.33 -8.11 16.49
CA ARG A 167 6.42 -8.27 17.95
C ARG A 167 7.27 -7.18 18.60
N THR A 168 8.37 -6.79 17.97
CA THR A 168 9.22 -5.72 18.49
C THR A 168 8.51 -4.38 18.45
N GLU A 169 7.84 -4.06 17.33
CA GLU A 169 7.07 -2.85 17.13
C GLU A 169 5.93 -2.75 18.15
N GLY A 170 5.07 -3.77 18.24
CA GLY A 170 3.98 -3.79 19.21
C GLY A 170 4.47 -3.72 20.66
N ARG A 171 5.65 -4.29 20.97
CA ARG A 171 6.26 -4.16 22.31
C ARG A 171 6.82 -2.76 22.56
N THR A 172 7.35 -2.09 21.54
CA THR A 172 7.82 -0.70 21.67
C THR A 172 6.67 0.27 21.82
N GLU A 173 5.63 0.14 21.01
CA GLU A 173 4.41 0.95 21.07
C GLU A 173 3.70 0.75 22.41
N GLY A 174 3.40 -0.50 22.79
CA GLY A 174 2.73 -0.78 24.07
C GLY A 174 3.53 -0.33 25.30
N ARG A 175 4.87 -0.29 25.22
CA ARG A 175 5.70 0.31 26.29
C ARG A 175 5.65 1.83 26.29
N ALA A 176 5.58 2.47 25.13
CA ALA A 176 5.49 3.92 25.02
C ALA A 176 4.14 4.40 25.53
N GLU A 177 3.06 3.73 25.12
CA GLU A 177 1.69 3.94 25.59
C GLU A 177 1.60 3.68 27.10
N GLY A 178 2.03 2.52 27.59
CA GLY A 178 1.98 2.21 29.03
C GLY A 178 2.79 3.19 29.90
N ARG A 179 3.89 3.76 29.39
CA ARG A 179 4.65 4.81 30.09
C ARG A 179 3.92 6.15 30.10
N THR A 180 3.22 6.50 29.04
CA THR A 180 2.46 7.75 28.96
C THR A 180 1.22 7.67 29.83
N GLU A 181 0.46 6.57 29.73
CA GLU A 181 -0.65 6.24 30.62
C GLU A 181 -0.24 6.24 32.09
N GLY A 182 0.85 5.55 32.45
CA GLY A 182 1.33 5.48 33.83
C GLY A 182 1.74 6.84 34.40
N LYS A 183 2.25 7.76 33.56
CA LYS A 183 2.57 9.13 33.98
C LYS A 183 1.29 9.94 34.23
N LEU A 184 0.31 9.85 33.33
CA LEU A 184 -0.97 10.54 33.47
C LEU A 184 -1.69 10.09 34.74
N ARG A 185 -1.78 8.77 34.95
CA ARG A 185 -2.40 8.18 36.14
C ARG A 185 -1.71 8.62 37.44
N ASN A 186 -0.39 8.53 37.50
CA ASN A 186 0.37 9.00 38.66
C ASN A 186 0.17 10.50 38.92
N GLN A 187 0.08 11.31 37.86
CA GLN A 187 -0.13 12.76 38.00
C GLN A 187 -1.53 13.06 38.57
N VAL A 188 -2.55 12.32 38.14
CA VAL A 188 -3.91 12.42 38.70
C VAL A 188 -3.93 11.96 40.17
N GLU A 189 -3.41 10.76 40.46
CA GLU A 189 -3.35 10.19 41.82
C GLU A 189 -2.63 11.11 42.81
N VAL A 190 -1.51 11.72 42.41
CA VAL A 190 -0.76 12.66 43.26
C VAL A 190 -1.57 13.93 43.55
N ILE A 191 -2.23 14.51 42.54
CA ILE A 191 -3.05 15.72 42.73
C ILE A 191 -4.27 15.40 43.61
N GLU A 192 -4.94 14.26 43.39
CA GLU A 192 -6.06 13.81 44.22
C GLU A 192 -5.63 13.60 45.68
N GLY A 193 -4.47 12.97 45.92
CA GLY A 193 -3.92 12.82 47.27
C GLY A 193 -3.62 14.16 47.94
N MET A 194 -3.05 15.13 47.21
CA MET A 194 -2.80 16.47 47.74
C MET A 194 -4.10 17.21 48.11
N LEU A 195 -5.15 17.07 47.29
CA LEU A 195 -6.47 17.65 47.56
C LEU A 195 -7.12 17.03 48.79
N GLN A 196 -7.00 15.71 48.98
CA GLN A 196 -7.52 15.00 50.16
C GLN A 196 -6.85 15.45 51.46
N GLU A 197 -5.55 15.76 51.42
CA GLU A 197 -4.80 16.33 52.54
C GLU A 197 -5.09 17.83 52.79
N GLY A 198 -6.01 18.43 52.02
CA GLY A 198 -6.43 19.82 52.19
C GLY A 198 -5.42 20.85 51.68
N ILE A 199 -4.49 20.45 50.81
CA ILE A 199 -3.51 21.37 50.22
C ILE A 199 -4.24 22.33 49.27
N ALA A 200 -4.03 23.63 49.46
CA ALA A 200 -4.65 24.66 48.62
C ALA A 200 -4.20 24.55 47.15
N TRP A 201 -5.13 24.77 46.22
CA TRP A 201 -4.89 24.67 44.77
C TRP A 201 -3.67 25.46 44.28
N ALA A 202 -3.48 26.69 44.78
CA ALA A 202 -2.34 27.53 44.43
C ALA A 202 -0.97 26.90 44.77
N VAL A 203 -0.92 26.03 45.78
CA VAL A 203 0.30 25.28 46.15
C VAL A 203 0.48 24.06 45.24
N ILE A 204 -0.60 23.35 44.92
CA ILE A 204 -0.60 22.22 43.98
C ILE A 204 -0.11 22.68 42.61
N GLU A 205 -0.70 23.73 42.07
CA GLU A 205 -0.34 24.30 40.77
C GLU A 205 1.15 24.70 40.71
N ARG A 206 1.68 25.27 41.79
CA ARG A 206 3.11 25.62 41.88
C ARG A 206 4.03 24.40 41.91
N VAL A 207 3.58 23.27 42.45
CA VAL A 207 4.38 22.05 42.61
C VAL A 207 4.27 21.13 41.40
N THR A 208 3.08 20.98 40.83
CA THR A 208 2.79 20.06 39.72
C THR A 208 2.77 20.76 38.36
N GLY A 209 2.61 22.08 38.32
CA GLY A 209 2.47 22.87 37.09
C GLY A 209 1.12 22.70 36.39
N VAL A 210 0.14 22.06 37.04
CA VAL A 210 -1.18 21.75 36.48
C VAL A 210 -2.22 22.74 37.00
N HIS A 211 -2.96 23.38 36.08
CA HIS A 211 -4.11 24.23 36.42
C HIS A 211 -5.41 23.42 36.54
N GLU A 212 -6.40 23.95 37.26
CA GLU A 212 -7.64 23.23 37.61
C GLU A 212 -8.38 22.68 36.38
N ALA A 213 -8.50 23.50 35.33
CA ALA A 213 -9.11 23.08 34.07
C ALA A 213 -8.31 21.97 33.33
N GLN A 214 -6.99 21.94 33.47
CA GLN A 214 -6.14 20.88 32.90
C GLN A 214 -6.27 19.59 33.70
N PHE A 215 -6.44 19.69 35.02
CA PHE A 215 -6.65 18.53 35.89
C PHE A 215 -7.95 17.80 35.58
N GLU A 216 -9.06 18.51 35.37
CA GLU A 216 -10.33 17.90 34.94
C GLU A 216 -10.18 17.15 33.59
N SER A 217 -9.45 17.76 32.64
CA SER A 217 -9.16 17.10 31.36
C SER A 217 -8.27 15.85 31.51
N LEU A 218 -7.29 15.88 32.42
CA LEU A 218 -6.42 14.73 32.72
C LEU A 218 -7.22 13.59 33.36
N LYS A 219 -8.15 13.93 34.26
CA LYS A 219 -9.02 12.97 34.93
C LYS A 219 -9.95 12.26 33.94
N GLN A 220 -10.58 13.02 33.04
CA GLN A 220 -11.41 12.45 31.99
C GLN A 220 -10.61 11.53 31.05
N GLN A 221 -9.40 11.93 30.67
CA GLN A 221 -8.51 11.07 29.87
C GLN A 221 -8.16 9.77 30.60
N VAL A 222 -7.89 9.80 31.91
CA VAL A 222 -7.60 8.58 32.68
C VAL A 222 -8.85 7.70 32.86
N GLU A 223 -10.04 8.28 33.00
CA GLU A 223 -11.30 7.53 33.05
C GLU A 223 -11.61 6.83 31.71
N GLU A 224 -11.46 7.53 30.59
CA GLU A 224 -11.62 6.98 29.23
C GLU A 224 -10.63 5.85 28.91
N MET A 225 -9.46 5.80 29.57
CA MET A 225 -8.47 4.72 29.41
C MET A 225 -8.81 3.46 30.20
N ASN A 226 -9.73 3.53 31.17
CA ASN A 226 -10.12 2.40 32.03
C ASN A 226 -11.42 1.70 31.57
N GLU A 227 -12.11 2.22 30.56
CA GLU A 227 -13.27 1.59 29.89
C GLU A 227 -12.86 0.60 28.78
#